data_AF-A0A524FQ51-F1
#
_entry.id   AF-A0A524FQ51-F1
#
_cell.length_a   1.000
_cell.length_b   1.000
_cell.length_c   1.000
_cell.angle_alpha   90.00
_cell.angle_beta   90.00
_cell.angle_gamma   90.00
#
_symmetry.space_group_name_H-M   'P 1'
#
loop_
_entity.id
_entity.type
_entity.pdbx_description
1 polymer ?
#
loop_
_entity_poly.entity_id
_entity_poly.type
_entity_poly.pdbx_seq_one_letter_code
_entity_poly.pdbx_strand_id
1 'polypeptide(L)'
;MSEVDKLKQVVGKRVVVWGVISLVIGIVLLFSFQLTLLGGIGVQAIIWGLIDALIGASIMFKQKEQSIEKISQTVSKSIKFDILVLIVGIIVIIVYLQDPYMMGNGIGVVIQGFFLLVLDNIYHKTLMNL
;
A
#
# COMPACT_ATOMS: atom_id res chain seq x y z
N MET A 1 14.77 -21.89 8.93
CA MET A 1 13.87 -20.75 8.60
C MET A 1 12.52 -21.34 8.25
N SER A 2 11.47 -20.99 8.98
CA SER A 2 10.13 -21.55 8.75
C SER A 2 9.55 -21.08 7.41
N GLU A 3 8.54 -21.78 6.88
CA GLU A 3 7.83 -21.35 5.67
C GLU A 3 7.17 -19.97 5.87
N VAL A 4 6.69 -19.71 7.08
CA VAL A 4 6.15 -18.40 7.49
C VAL A 4 7.21 -17.31 7.40
N ASP A 5 8.44 -17.57 7.84
CA ASP A 5 9.54 -16.58 7.77
C ASP A 5 9.95 -16.29 6.33
N LYS A 6 9.99 -17.31 5.47
CA LYS A 6 10.22 -17.14 4.03
C LYS A 6 9.14 -16.26 3.42
N LEU A 7 7.87 -16.53 3.75
CA LEU A 7 6.74 -15.77 3.24
C LEU A 7 6.76 -14.30 3.70
N LYS A 8 7.05 -14.05 4.99
CA LYS A 8 7.27 -12.69 5.53
C LYS A 8 8.36 -11.94 4.76
N GLN A 9 9.50 -12.58 4.50
CA GLN A 9 10.59 -11.96 3.73
C GLN A 9 10.17 -11.61 2.30
N VAL A 10 9.45 -12.51 1.62
CA VAL A 10 8.96 -12.26 0.25
C VAL A 10 7.96 -11.10 0.22
N VAL A 11 7.00 -11.09 1.14
CA VAL A 11 6.00 -10.02 1.25
C VAL A 11 6.68 -8.70 1.59
N GLY A 12 7.50 -8.67 2.65
CA GLY A 12 8.24 -7.48 3.05
C GLY A 12 9.08 -6.90 1.91
N LYS A 13 9.80 -7.74 1.18
CA LYS A 13 10.59 -7.31 0.00
C LYS A 13 9.71 -6.70 -1.10
N ARG A 14 8.56 -7.33 -1.41
CA ARG A 14 7.63 -6.81 -2.42
C ARG A 14 7.08 -5.44 -2.03
N VAL A 15 6.70 -5.28 -0.76
CA VAL A 15 6.20 -4.01 -0.21
C VAL A 15 7.27 -2.92 -0.25
N VAL A 16 8.53 -3.24 0.11
CA VAL A 16 9.65 -2.29 -0.02
C VAL A 16 9.87 -1.87 -1.47
N VAL A 17 9.93 -2.83 -2.40
CA VAL A 17 10.16 -2.53 -3.83
C VAL A 17 9.03 -1.66 -4.37
N TRP A 18 7.77 -1.99 -4.04
CA TRP A 18 6.62 -1.17 -4.40
C TRP A 18 6.69 0.24 -3.82
N GLY A 19 7.06 0.37 -2.54
CA GLY A 19 7.19 1.65 -1.87
C GLY A 19 8.27 2.54 -2.51
N VAL A 20 9.44 1.97 -2.80
CA VAL A 20 10.54 2.68 -3.48
C VAL A 20 10.14 3.10 -4.89
N ILE A 21 9.52 2.21 -5.67
CA ILE A 21 9.05 2.54 -7.03
C ILE A 21 8.00 3.66 -6.96
N SER A 22 7.02 3.55 -6.06
CA SER A 22 5.98 4.56 -5.86
C SER A 22 6.57 5.92 -5.48
N LEU A 23 7.58 5.94 -4.61
CA LEU A 23 8.26 7.17 -4.21
C LEU A 23 8.97 7.82 -5.40
N VAL A 24 9.71 7.05 -6.21
CA VAL A 24 10.40 7.57 -7.40
C VAL A 24 9.41 8.11 -8.43
N ILE A 25 8.37 7.32 -8.75
CA ILE A 25 7.30 7.75 -9.67
C ILE A 25 6.62 9.01 -9.13
N GLY A 26 6.31 9.03 -7.83
CA GLY A 26 5.64 10.14 -7.18
C GLY A 26 6.44 11.44 -7.23
N ILE A 27 7.75 11.38 -7.01
CA ILE A 27 8.66 12.53 -7.17
C ILE A 27 8.61 13.03 -8.61
N VAL A 28 8.77 12.14 -9.60
CA VAL A 28 8.73 12.53 -11.02
C VAL A 28 7.40 13.21 -11.36
N LEU A 29 6.27 12.63 -10.93
CA LEU A 29 4.94 13.17 -11.20
C LEU A 29 4.71 14.52 -10.51
N LEU A 30 5.10 14.67 -9.24
CA LEU A 30 4.92 15.90 -8.48
C LEU A 30 5.69 17.07 -9.11
N PHE A 31 6.96 16.87 -9.47
CA PHE A 31 7.80 17.95 -10.00
C PHE A 31 7.54 18.24 -11.49
N SER A 32 7.04 17.26 -12.26
CA SER A 32 6.74 17.47 -13.69
C SER A 32 5.33 18.00 -13.95
N PHE A 33 4.38 17.78 -13.03
CA PHE A 33 2.96 18.05 -13.24
C PHE A 33 2.28 18.75 -12.04
N GLN A 34 2.91 19.80 -11.53
CA GLN A 34 2.44 20.56 -10.37
C GLN A 34 0.99 21.06 -10.54
N LEU A 35 0.19 20.98 -9.46
CA LEU A 35 -1.23 21.40 -9.41
C LEU A 35 -2.15 20.74 -10.45
N THR A 36 -1.71 19.65 -11.08
CA THR A 36 -2.55 18.85 -11.97
C THR A 36 -3.00 17.55 -11.29
N LEU A 37 -3.87 16.81 -11.98
CA LEU A 37 -4.26 15.46 -11.60
C LEU A 37 -3.06 14.53 -11.38
N LEU A 38 -2.07 14.55 -12.28
CA LEU A 38 -0.86 13.73 -12.14
C LEU A 38 -0.02 14.17 -10.94
N GLY A 39 0.04 15.47 -10.64
CA GLY A 39 0.70 15.98 -9.45
C GLY A 39 0.06 15.48 -8.15
N GLY A 40 -1.28 15.47 -8.10
CA GLY A 40 -2.04 14.92 -6.96
C GLY A 40 -1.81 13.42 -6.75
N ILE A 41 -1.78 12.64 -7.84
CA ILE A 41 -1.39 11.22 -7.80
C ILE A 41 0.05 11.10 -7.29
N GLY A 42 0.95 11.96 -7.75
CA GLY A 42 2.34 11.99 -7.34
C GLY A 42 2.53 12.17 -5.84
N VAL A 43 1.81 13.12 -5.22
CA VAL A 43 1.84 13.33 -3.76
C VAL A 43 1.47 12.06 -3.01
N GLN A 44 0.38 11.40 -3.41
CA GLN A 44 -0.06 10.17 -2.74
C GLN A 44 0.92 9.02 -2.96
N ALA A 45 1.51 8.91 -4.14
CA ALA A 45 2.54 7.92 -4.42
C ALA A 45 3.81 8.13 -3.55
N ILE A 46 4.19 9.37 -3.25
CA ILE A 46 5.29 9.66 -2.31
C ILE A 46 4.91 9.27 -0.89
N ILE A 47 3.75 9.72 -0.40
CA ILE A 47 3.32 9.49 0.99
C ILE A 47 3.19 7.99 1.27
N TRP A 48 2.42 7.28 0.44
CA TRP A 48 2.24 5.84 0.59
C TRP A 48 3.50 5.06 0.27
N GLY A 49 4.29 5.50 -0.72
CA GLY A 49 5.56 4.86 -1.03
C GLY A 49 6.53 4.86 0.15
N LEU A 50 6.56 5.95 0.92
CA LEU A 50 7.35 6.04 2.16
C LEU A 50 6.79 5.12 3.26
N ILE A 51 5.47 5.13 3.46
CA ILE A 51 4.78 4.27 4.44
C ILE A 51 5.05 2.80 4.13
N ASP A 52 4.89 2.37 2.89
CA ASP A 52 5.11 1.00 2.44
C ASP A 52 6.56 0.59 2.60
N ALA A 53 7.53 1.44 2.22
CA ALA A 53 8.94 1.14 2.42
C ALA A 53 9.25 0.87 3.91
N LEU A 54 8.68 1.65 4.83
CA LEU A 54 8.84 1.45 6.27
C LEU A 54 8.13 0.18 6.77
N ILE A 55 6.90 -0.08 6.31
CA ILE A 55 6.15 -1.28 6.67
C ILE A 55 6.90 -2.52 6.19
N GLY A 56 7.27 -2.57 4.91
CA GLY A 56 7.98 -3.70 4.30
C GLY A 56 9.32 -3.96 4.98
N ALA A 57 10.09 -2.92 5.29
CA ALA A 57 11.32 -3.06 6.07
C ALA A 57 11.02 -3.63 7.47
N SER A 58 9.99 -3.12 8.16
CA SER A 58 9.61 -3.62 9.49
C SER A 58 9.22 -5.10 9.47
N ILE A 59 8.58 -5.58 8.40
CA ILE A 59 8.24 -7.00 8.21
C ILE A 59 9.51 -7.84 8.04
N MET A 60 10.48 -7.35 7.27
CA MET A 60 11.74 -8.05 7.02
C MET A 60 12.63 -8.14 8.27
N PHE A 61 12.64 -7.09 9.11
CA PHE A 61 13.51 -7.00 10.29
C PHE A 61 12.85 -7.49 11.60
N LYS A 62 11.53 -7.70 11.63
CA LYS A 62 10.86 -8.26 12.82
C LYS A 62 11.21 -9.74 12.99
N GLN A 63 12.07 -10.02 13.97
CA GLN A 63 12.45 -11.39 14.36
C GLN A 63 11.51 -12.05 15.38
N LYS A 64 10.37 -11.43 15.72
CA LYS A 64 9.43 -12.06 16.65
C LYS A 64 8.69 -13.20 15.97
N GLU A 65 8.87 -14.41 16.50
CA GLU A 65 7.98 -15.53 16.24
C GLU A 65 6.56 -15.10 16.62
N GLN A 66 5.69 -15.08 15.61
CA GLN A 66 4.27 -14.85 15.78
C GLN A 66 3.58 -16.11 15.29
N SER A 67 2.59 -16.60 16.04
CA SER A 67 1.76 -17.70 15.58
C SER A 67 1.06 -17.32 14.27
N ILE A 68 0.85 -18.33 13.41
CA ILE A 68 0.11 -18.20 12.15
C ILE A 68 -1.24 -17.50 12.40
N GLU A 69 -1.93 -17.87 13.48
CA GLU A 69 -3.20 -17.25 13.87
C GLU A 69 -3.11 -15.74 14.10
N LYS A 70 -2.08 -15.26 14.82
CA LYS A 70 -1.89 -13.81 15.05
C LYS A 70 -1.55 -13.07 13.76
N ILE A 71 -0.77 -13.68 12.87
CA ILE A 71 -0.43 -13.10 11.57
C ILE A 71 -1.69 -13.02 10.72
N SER A 72 -2.46 -14.10 10.64
CA SER A 72 -3.72 -14.18 9.90
C SER A 72 -4.70 -13.10 10.34
N GLN A 73 -4.92 -12.94 11.65
CA GLN A 73 -5.78 -11.88 12.20
C GLN A 73 -5.29 -10.47 11.83
N THR A 74 -3.97 -10.26 11.81
CA THR A 74 -3.37 -8.97 11.44
C THR A 74 -3.64 -8.66 9.97
N VAL A 75 -3.43 -9.63 9.08
CA VAL A 75 -3.68 -9.49 7.63
C VAL A 75 -5.17 -9.26 7.36
N SER A 76 -6.08 -9.99 8.03
CA SER A 76 -7.51 -9.78 7.87
C SER A 76 -7.97 -8.39 8.31
N LYS A 77 -7.33 -7.79 9.33
CA LYS A 77 -7.58 -6.40 9.72
C LYS A 77 -7.06 -5.42 8.67
N SER A 78 -5.89 -5.69 8.11
CA SER A 78 -5.28 -4.91 7.03
C SER A 78 -6.19 -4.85 5.80
N ILE A 79 -6.70 -6.00 5.34
CA ILE A 79 -7.66 -6.08 4.23
C ILE A 79 -8.89 -5.18 4.46
N LYS A 80 -9.44 -5.16 5.68
CA LYS A 80 -10.59 -4.29 6.01
C LYS A 80 -10.21 -2.81 5.96
N PHE A 81 -9.01 -2.48 6.42
CA PHE A 81 -8.48 -1.13 6.36
C PHE A 81 -8.29 -0.68 4.90
N ASP A 82 -7.76 -1.55 4.03
CA ASP A 82 -7.57 -1.24 2.60
C ASP A 82 -8.90 -0.95 1.91
N ILE A 83 -9.96 -1.71 2.23
CA ILE A 83 -11.31 -1.45 1.72
C ILE A 83 -11.80 -0.07 2.17
N LEU A 84 -11.57 0.30 3.43
CA LEU A 84 -11.94 1.62 3.93
C LEU A 84 -11.17 2.73 3.21
N VAL A 85 -9.86 2.55 3.00
CA VAL A 85 -9.00 3.48 2.27
C VAL A 85 -9.47 3.65 0.83
N LEU A 86 -9.85 2.56 0.14
CA LEU A 86 -10.44 2.61 -1.20
C LEU A 86 -11.72 3.43 -1.24
N ILE A 87 -12.62 3.22 -0.27
CA ILE A 87 -13.87 3.99 -0.14
C ILE A 87 -13.56 5.48 0.05
N VAL A 88 -12.62 5.81 0.93
CA VAL A 88 -12.18 7.20 1.14
C VAL A 88 -11.63 7.80 -0.16
N GLY A 89 -10.78 7.07 -0.89
CA GLY A 89 -10.26 7.53 -2.17
C GLY A 89 -11.36 7.82 -3.20
N ILE A 90 -12.36 6.95 -3.30
CA ILE A 90 -13.53 7.14 -4.17
C ILE A 90 -14.35 8.36 -3.73
N ILE A 91 -14.59 8.54 -2.43
CA ILE A 91 -15.30 9.71 -1.91
C ILE A 91 -14.54 11.00 -2.28
N VAL A 92 -13.21 11.03 -2.12
CA VAL A 92 -12.39 12.18 -2.50
C VAL A 92 -12.53 12.49 -3.99
N ILE A 93 -12.51 11.48 -4.87
CA ILE A 93 -12.73 11.67 -6.31
C ILE A 93 -14.09 12.33 -6.57
N ILE A 94 -15.16 11.84 -5.95
CA ILE A 94 -16.53 12.33 -6.17
C ILE A 94 -16.72 13.75 -5.64
N VAL A 95 -16.20 14.06 -4.45
CA VAL A 95 -16.35 15.38 -3.81
C VAL A 95 -15.56 16.45 -4.57
N TYR A 96 -14.42 16.09 -5.16
CA TYR A 96 -13.50 17.02 -5.81
C TYR A 96 -13.45 16.88 -7.33
N LEU A 97 -14.55 16.48 -8.00
CA LEU A 97 -14.61 16.32 -9.46
C LEU A 97 -14.17 17.56 -10.26
N GLN A 98 -14.31 18.76 -9.69
CA GLN A 98 -13.95 20.03 -10.32
C GLN A 98 -12.53 20.52 -9.98
N ASP A 99 -11.83 19.83 -9.06
CA ASP A 99 -10.45 20.14 -8.68
C ASP A 99 -9.56 18.97 -9.13
N PRO A 100 -8.87 19.09 -10.29
CA PRO A 100 -8.06 18.01 -10.84
C PRO A 100 -6.99 17.52 -9.87
N TYR A 101 -6.38 18.42 -9.09
CA TYR A 101 -5.31 18.07 -8.16
C TYR A 101 -5.85 17.26 -6.97
N MET A 102 -6.97 17.68 -6.39
CA MET A 102 -7.62 16.93 -5.31
C MET A 102 -8.20 15.60 -5.79
N MET A 103 -8.78 15.57 -7.00
CA MET A 103 -9.20 14.32 -7.63
C MET A 103 -8.02 13.37 -7.85
N GLY A 104 -6.86 13.91 -8.26
CA GLY A 104 -5.60 13.16 -8.36
C GLY A 104 -5.17 12.52 -7.04
N ASN A 105 -5.37 13.21 -5.91
CA ASN A 105 -5.14 12.62 -4.59
C ASN A 105 -6.08 11.43 -4.33
N GLY A 106 -7.37 11.57 -4.62
CA GLY A 106 -8.31 10.45 -4.51
C GLY A 106 -7.92 9.25 -5.36
N ILE A 107 -7.50 9.47 -6.62
CA ILE A 107 -7.01 8.42 -7.53
C ILE A 107 -5.76 7.76 -6.96
N GLY A 108 -4.80 8.54 -6.45
CA GLY A 108 -3.58 8.01 -5.83
C GLY A 108 -3.88 7.09 -4.65
N VAL A 109 -4.82 7.48 -3.79
CA VAL A 109 -5.30 6.63 -2.67
C VAL A 109 -5.93 5.34 -3.18
N VAL A 110 -6.75 5.41 -4.25
CA VAL A 110 -7.38 4.21 -4.85
C VAL A 110 -6.34 3.25 -5.42
N ILE A 111 -5.34 3.75 -6.16
CA ILE A 111 -4.27 2.93 -6.75
C ILE A 111 -3.50 2.19 -5.64
N GLN A 112 -3.12 2.91 -4.58
CA GLN A 112 -2.35 2.34 -3.47
C GLN A 112 -3.18 1.34 -2.66
N GLY A 113 -4.41 1.71 -2.29
CA GLY A 113 -5.32 0.81 -1.56
C GLY A 113 -5.66 -0.46 -2.35
N PHE A 114 -5.78 -0.37 -3.68
CA PHE A 114 -6.01 -1.55 -4.52
C PHE A 114 -4.81 -2.48 -4.55
N PHE A 115 -3.60 -1.94 -4.67
CA PHE A 115 -2.38 -2.74 -4.65
C PHE A 115 -2.23 -3.50 -3.33
N LEU A 116 -2.37 -2.82 -2.19
CA LEU A 116 -2.27 -3.42 -0.86
C LEU A 116 -3.35 -4.49 -0.64
N LEU A 117 -4.59 -4.21 -1.04
CA LEU A 117 -5.68 -5.16 -0.94
C LEU A 117 -5.39 -6.47 -1.71
N VAL A 118 -4.83 -6.37 -2.93
CA VAL A 118 -4.45 -7.54 -3.72
C VAL A 118 -3.33 -8.31 -3.03
N LEU A 119 -2.30 -7.61 -2.55
CA LEU A 119 -1.16 -8.23 -1.90
C LEU A 119 -1.55 -8.95 -0.61
N ASP A 120 -2.35 -8.31 0.23
CA ASP A 120 -2.81 -8.86 1.50
C ASP A 120 -3.74 -10.05 1.29
N ASN A 121 -4.60 -10.02 0.27
CA ASN A 121 -5.41 -11.19 -0.09
C ASN A 121 -4.55 -12.39 -0.54
N ILE A 122 -3.51 -12.14 -1.35
CA ILE A 122 -2.58 -13.20 -1.77
C ILE A 122 -1.84 -13.77 -0.56
N TYR A 123 -1.35 -12.90 0.33
CA TYR A 123 -0.65 -13.32 1.54
C TYR A 123 -1.56 -14.11 2.48
N HIS A 124 -2.78 -13.64 2.72
CA HIS A 124 -3.77 -14.32 3.56
C HIS A 124 -4.11 -15.73 3.06
N LYS A 125 -4.38 -15.87 1.75
CA LYS A 125 -4.65 -17.18 1.13
C LYS A 125 -3.46 -18.13 1.26
N THR A 126 -2.25 -17.63 1.04
CA THR A 126 -1.04 -18.44 1.18
C THR A 126 -0.86 -18.89 2.62
N LEU A 127 -1.17 -18.03 3.58
CA LEU A 127 -1.00 -18.30 5.01
C LEU A 127 -2.01 -19.31 5.56
N MET A 128 -3.21 -19.41 4.97
CA MET A 128 -4.22 -20.43 5.33
C MET A 128 -3.92 -21.82 4.75
N ASN A 129 -2.99 -21.91 3.80
CA ASN A 129 -2.57 -23.17 3.17
C ASN A 129 -1.29 -23.76 3.79
N LEU A 130 -0.73 -23.09 4.81
CA LEU A 130 0.41 -23.52 5.62
C LEU A 130 -0.08 -24.18 6.91
#